data_AF-A0A0B1TQY4-F1
#
_entry.id   AF-A0A0B1TQY4-F1
#
_cell.length_a   1.000
_cell.length_b   1.000
_cell.length_c   1.000
_cell.angle_alpha   90.00
_cell.angle_beta   90.00
_cell.angle_gamma   90.00
#
_symmetry.space_group_name_H-M   'P 1'
#
loop_
_entity.id
_entity.type
_entity.pdbx_description
1 polymer ?
#
loop_
_entity_poly.entity_id
_entity_poly.type
_entity_poly.pdbx_seq_one_letter_code
_entity_poly.pdbx_strand_id
1 'polypeptide(L)'
;MWPTRTSWNWNSVDIGPKRDIVGELKDAFKGTDVHFGLYYSLFEWFHPMFLDDGKYNTTVYVDQVSYPQLLEIVNKYKPEVVWSDGDWDRSVEYWKSREFLAWLYNTSPVKDVVVVNDRWGSDSIGKHGGFFTYSDHYDPGKLLNRKWENCMTLDKASWGHRRTMKSTDVHTVHELIEQLARTISCGGNLLLNVGPDMHGKIPPIFEDRLRELGRNLAAF
;
A
#
# COMPACT_ATOMS: atom_id res chain seq x y z
N MET A 1 -1.19 -2.60 12.11
CA MET A 1 0.05 -1.95 12.62
C MET A 1 -0.22 -0.69 13.45
N TRP A 2 -1.43 -0.57 14.01
CA TRP A 2 -1.86 0.57 14.82
C TRP A 2 -2.93 0.07 15.82
N PRO A 3 -3.23 0.80 16.92
CA PRO A 3 -4.17 0.34 17.93
C PRO A 3 -5.63 0.48 17.47
N THR A 4 -6.05 -0.38 16.54
CA THR A 4 -7.43 -0.40 16.07
C THR A 4 -8.38 -1.02 17.08
N ARG A 5 -9.59 -0.49 17.18
CA ARG A 5 -10.62 -1.00 18.10
C ARG A 5 -11.28 -2.29 17.62
N THR A 6 -11.22 -2.58 16.31
CA THR A 6 -11.95 -3.70 15.70
C THR A 6 -11.13 -4.99 15.61
N SER A 7 -9.86 -4.96 16.05
CA SER A 7 -8.98 -6.12 16.11
C SER A 7 -8.26 -6.16 17.45
N TRP A 8 -9.05 -6.35 18.51
CA TRP A 8 -8.56 -6.48 19.87
C TRP A 8 -7.51 -7.59 19.96
N ASN A 9 -6.37 -7.31 20.60
CA ASN A 9 -5.28 -8.25 20.80
C ASN A 9 -4.62 -8.78 19.49
N TRP A 10 -4.89 -8.12 18.36
CA TRP A 10 -4.27 -8.41 17.07
C TRP A 10 -3.79 -7.12 16.40
N ASN A 11 -2.96 -6.36 17.13
CA ASN A 11 -2.33 -5.15 16.63
C ASN A 11 -1.01 -4.85 17.35
N SER A 12 -0.20 -3.95 16.81
CA SER A 12 1.17 -3.68 17.28
C SER A 12 1.26 -3.02 18.66
N VAL A 13 0.15 -2.55 19.22
CA VAL A 13 0.10 -1.94 20.57
C VAL A 13 -0.30 -3.00 21.59
N ASP A 14 -1.30 -3.82 21.28
CA ASP A 14 -1.75 -4.89 22.17
C ASP A 14 -0.77 -6.05 22.21
N ILE A 15 -0.08 -6.36 21.10
CA ILE A 15 0.90 -7.44 20.99
C ILE A 15 2.20 -6.96 20.34
N GLY A 16 3.30 -7.66 20.64
CA GLY A 16 4.61 -7.39 20.04
C GLY A 16 5.18 -6.02 20.44
N PRO A 17 5.41 -5.07 19.50
CA PRO A 17 6.20 -3.84 19.73
C PRO A 17 5.68 -2.86 20.80
N LYS A 18 4.41 -2.96 21.20
CA LYS A 18 3.74 -2.02 22.13
C LYS A 18 3.76 -0.56 21.64
N ARG A 19 3.67 -0.37 20.32
CA ARG A 19 3.85 0.93 19.64
C ARG A 19 2.84 1.13 18.51
N ASP A 20 2.40 2.38 18.35
CA ASP A 20 1.60 2.82 17.20
C ASP A 20 2.55 3.11 16.04
N ILE A 21 2.99 2.06 15.36
CA ILE A 21 4.03 2.14 14.32
C ILE A 21 3.61 3.07 13.18
N VAL A 22 2.33 3.02 12.79
CA VAL A 22 1.79 3.91 11.75
C VAL A 22 1.87 5.38 12.19
N GLY A 23 1.45 5.68 13.42
CA GLY A 23 1.52 7.04 13.96
C GLY A 23 2.93 7.57 14.05
N GLU A 24 3.85 6.77 14.56
CA GLU A 24 5.26 7.15 14.70
C GLU A 24 5.96 7.34 13.34
N LEU A 25 5.65 6.50 12.34
CA LEU A 25 6.20 6.64 11.00
C LEU A 25 5.69 7.92 10.33
N LYS A 26 4.39 8.22 10.46
CA LYS A 26 3.83 9.49 10.00
C LYS A 26 4.53 10.68 10.65
N ASP A 27 4.70 10.65 11.97
CA ASP A 27 5.33 11.74 12.71
C ASP A 27 6.80 11.94 12.32
N ALA A 28 7.51 10.87 11.94
CA ALA A 28 8.89 10.94 11.47
C ALA A 28 9.05 11.68 10.13
N PHE A 29 8.03 11.69 9.27
CA PHE A 29 8.04 12.44 8.00
C PHE A 29 7.45 13.85 8.11
N LYS A 30 6.97 14.25 9.29
CA LYS A 30 6.38 15.56 9.50
C LYS A 30 7.40 16.68 9.28
N GLY A 31 7.06 17.63 8.41
CA GLY A 31 7.95 18.76 8.06
C GLY A 31 8.98 18.43 6.99
N THR A 32 8.90 17.24 6.40
CA THR A 32 9.61 16.90 5.15
C THR A 32 8.68 17.06 3.95
N ASP A 33 9.24 17.02 2.75
CA ASP A 33 8.48 17.04 1.49
C ASP A 33 7.91 15.65 1.11
N VAL A 34 8.03 14.66 2.01
CA VAL A 34 7.54 13.30 1.77
C VAL A 34 6.05 13.22 2.10
N HIS A 35 5.25 12.96 1.06
CA HIS A 35 3.83 12.67 1.21
C HIS A 35 3.60 11.31 1.88
N PHE A 36 2.65 11.26 2.82
CA PHE A 36 2.39 10.05 3.62
C PHE A 36 1.18 9.26 3.09
N GLY A 37 1.40 8.01 2.72
CA GLY A 37 0.37 7.08 2.24
C GLY A 37 0.21 5.85 3.15
N LEU A 38 -0.95 5.18 3.04
CA LEU A 38 -1.24 3.95 3.76
C LEU A 38 -1.75 2.85 2.83
N TYR A 39 -1.11 1.69 2.92
CA TYR A 39 -1.59 0.44 2.34
C TYR A 39 -2.60 -0.23 3.28
N TYR A 40 -3.69 -0.78 2.74
CA TYR A 40 -4.70 -1.53 3.49
C TYR A 40 -5.15 -2.78 2.71
N SER A 41 -5.02 -3.96 3.32
CA SER A 41 -5.59 -5.21 2.77
C SER A 41 -7.06 -5.30 3.11
N LEU A 42 -7.93 -5.40 2.10
CA LEU A 42 -9.37 -5.55 2.29
C LEU A 42 -9.72 -6.92 2.87
N PHE A 43 -9.15 -8.01 2.34
CA PHE A 43 -9.32 -9.34 2.93
C PHE A 43 -8.43 -9.53 4.17
N GLU A 44 -8.82 -10.49 5.02
CA GLU A 44 -8.00 -11.01 6.11
C GLU A 44 -8.10 -12.54 6.14
N TRP A 45 -6.98 -13.25 5.99
CA TRP A 45 -6.95 -14.69 5.72
C TRP A 45 -7.64 -15.53 6.80
N PHE A 46 -7.49 -15.12 8.06
CA PHE A 46 -7.89 -15.95 9.21
C PHE A 46 -8.97 -15.31 10.07
N HIS A 47 -9.53 -14.16 9.66
CA HIS A 47 -10.58 -13.54 10.46
C HIS A 47 -11.86 -14.37 10.38
N PRO A 48 -12.42 -14.85 11.51
CA PRO A 48 -13.61 -15.72 11.49
C PRO A 48 -14.78 -15.10 10.73
N MET A 49 -15.04 -13.81 10.94
CA MET A 49 -16.11 -13.11 10.21
C MET A 49 -15.88 -13.06 8.70
N PHE A 50 -14.62 -12.98 8.22
CA PHE A 50 -14.35 -12.96 6.78
C PHE A 50 -14.60 -14.35 6.16
N LEU A 51 -14.17 -15.39 6.86
CA LEU A 51 -14.45 -16.78 6.47
C LEU A 51 -15.96 -17.08 6.48
N ASP A 52 -16.67 -16.59 7.50
CA ASP A 52 -18.12 -16.72 7.63
C ASP A 52 -18.86 -15.94 6.54
N ASP A 53 -18.41 -14.74 6.17
CA ASP A 53 -18.94 -14.00 5.02
C ASP A 53 -18.79 -14.79 3.72
N GLY A 54 -17.68 -15.54 3.56
CA GLY A 54 -17.49 -16.52 2.48
C GLY A 54 -18.56 -17.59 2.47
N LYS A 55 -18.76 -18.21 3.64
CA LYS A 55 -19.60 -19.39 3.80
C LYS A 55 -21.10 -19.10 3.78
N TYR A 56 -21.53 -17.99 4.37
CA TYR A 56 -22.93 -17.64 4.58
C TYR A 56 -23.42 -16.49 3.70
N ASN A 57 -22.56 -15.97 2.81
CA ASN A 57 -22.88 -14.87 1.91
C ASN A 57 -23.37 -13.61 2.66
N THR A 58 -22.65 -13.23 3.70
CA THR A 58 -22.89 -12.03 4.52
C THR A 58 -21.80 -10.98 4.30
N THR A 59 -21.94 -9.80 4.92
CA THR A 59 -20.96 -8.69 4.88
C THR A 59 -20.49 -8.27 6.27
N VAL A 60 -20.61 -9.17 7.27
CA VAL A 60 -20.38 -8.86 8.69
C VAL A 60 -18.95 -8.41 8.93
N TYR A 61 -17.97 -9.03 8.28
CA TYR A 61 -16.58 -8.62 8.39
C TYR A 61 -16.37 -7.21 7.86
N VAL A 62 -16.97 -6.89 6.72
CA VAL A 62 -16.87 -5.55 6.13
C VAL A 62 -17.49 -4.52 7.06
N ASP A 63 -18.70 -4.80 7.56
CA ASP A 63 -19.47 -3.89 8.40
C ASP A 63 -18.82 -3.63 9.77
N GLN A 64 -18.20 -4.65 10.37
CA GLN A 64 -17.69 -4.57 11.74
C GLN A 64 -16.18 -4.36 11.82
N VAL A 65 -15.43 -4.70 10.77
CA VAL A 65 -13.96 -4.70 10.79
C VAL A 65 -13.39 -3.79 9.73
N SER A 66 -13.49 -4.16 8.44
CA SER A 66 -12.68 -3.48 7.43
C SER A 66 -13.16 -2.07 7.10
N TYR A 67 -14.47 -1.86 6.99
CA TYR A 67 -15.01 -0.53 6.73
C TYR A 67 -14.74 0.45 7.90
N PRO A 68 -14.99 0.10 9.18
CA PRO A 68 -14.58 0.95 10.30
C PRO A 68 -13.08 1.22 10.36
N GLN A 69 -12.22 0.25 10.01
CA GLN A 69 -10.77 0.46 9.97
C GLN A 69 -10.35 1.46 8.90
N LEU A 70 -10.94 1.38 7.71
CA LEU A 70 -10.71 2.35 6.63
C LEU A 70 -11.07 3.78 7.08
N LEU A 71 -12.21 3.95 7.74
CA LEU A 71 -12.58 5.24 8.34
C LEU A 71 -11.58 5.67 9.41
N GLU A 72 -11.15 4.75 10.28
CA GLU A 72 -10.22 5.04 11.38
C GLU A 72 -8.86 5.51 10.86
N ILE A 73 -8.26 4.82 9.88
CA ILE A 73 -6.94 5.20 9.36
C ILE A 73 -6.96 6.58 8.69
N VAL A 74 -8.05 6.90 7.99
CA VAL A 74 -8.21 8.20 7.34
C VAL A 74 -8.39 9.31 8.37
N ASN A 75 -9.28 9.12 9.35
CA ASN A 75 -9.54 10.14 10.36
C ASN A 75 -8.35 10.36 11.29
N LYS A 76 -7.66 9.29 11.68
CA LYS A 76 -6.55 9.34 12.65
C LYS A 76 -5.25 9.79 12.00
N TYR A 77 -4.89 9.21 10.86
CA TYR A 77 -3.58 9.44 10.25
C TYR A 77 -3.62 10.44 9.11
N LYS A 78 -4.78 10.74 8.52
CA LYS A 78 -4.92 11.70 7.43
C LYS A 78 -3.89 11.45 6.29
N PRO A 79 -3.85 10.23 5.72
CA PRO A 79 -2.93 9.92 4.63
C PRO A 79 -3.36 10.66 3.35
N GLU A 80 -2.39 10.96 2.51
CA GLU A 80 -2.57 11.54 1.17
C GLU A 80 -2.71 10.45 0.10
N VAL A 81 -2.40 9.20 0.43
CA VAL A 81 -2.70 8.03 -0.40
C VAL A 81 -3.37 6.97 0.44
N VAL A 82 -4.52 6.46 0.00
CA VAL A 82 -5.08 5.20 0.52
C VAL A 82 -4.97 4.16 -0.57
N TRP A 83 -4.09 3.18 -0.37
CA TRP A 83 -3.75 2.15 -1.33
C TRP A 83 -4.36 0.83 -0.88
N SER A 84 -5.44 0.39 -1.51
CA SER A 84 -6.11 -0.87 -1.14
C SER A 84 -5.52 -2.05 -1.88
N ASP A 85 -5.62 -3.23 -1.31
CA ASP A 85 -5.28 -4.49 -1.97
C ASP A 85 -6.22 -5.58 -1.48
N GLY A 86 -6.07 -6.79 -2.02
CA GLY A 86 -6.80 -7.91 -1.44
C GLY A 86 -8.27 -7.96 -1.86
N ASP A 87 -8.57 -7.38 -3.01
CA ASP A 87 -9.92 -7.12 -3.48
C ASP A 87 -10.46 -8.20 -4.43
N TRP A 88 -9.59 -9.10 -4.90
CA TRP A 88 -9.81 -10.00 -6.04
C TRP A 88 -11.01 -10.95 -5.95
N ASP A 89 -11.44 -11.39 -4.77
CA ASP A 89 -12.52 -12.38 -4.62
C ASP A 89 -13.92 -11.76 -4.50
N ARG A 90 -14.02 -10.43 -4.41
CA ARG A 90 -15.27 -9.75 -4.02
C ARG A 90 -15.45 -8.42 -4.75
N SER A 91 -16.69 -8.07 -5.08
CA SER A 91 -16.99 -6.84 -5.82
C SER A 91 -16.88 -5.58 -4.96
N VAL A 92 -16.89 -4.42 -5.62
CA VAL A 92 -16.94 -3.11 -4.97
C VAL A 92 -18.15 -2.94 -4.04
N GLU A 93 -19.26 -3.64 -4.27
CA GLU A 93 -20.44 -3.62 -3.41
C GLU A 93 -20.19 -4.36 -2.10
N TYR A 94 -19.59 -5.56 -2.15
CA TYR A 94 -19.25 -6.33 -0.95
C TYR A 94 -18.34 -5.53 -0.03
N TRP A 95 -17.28 -4.93 -0.59
CA TRP A 95 -16.31 -4.13 0.16
C TRP A 95 -16.83 -2.77 0.62
N LYS A 96 -18.06 -2.39 0.25
CA LYS A 96 -18.60 -1.03 0.45
C LYS A 96 -17.69 0.06 -0.10
N SER A 97 -16.91 -0.25 -1.13
CA SER A 97 -15.91 0.65 -1.67
C SER A 97 -16.52 1.94 -2.22
N ARG A 98 -17.71 1.86 -2.86
CA ARG A 98 -18.41 3.06 -3.34
C ARG A 98 -18.80 4.00 -2.20
N GLU A 99 -19.27 3.45 -1.09
CA GLU A 99 -19.65 4.21 0.10
C GLU A 99 -18.41 4.87 0.73
N PHE A 100 -17.33 4.09 0.91
CA PHE A 100 -16.09 4.59 1.47
C PHE A 100 -15.48 5.69 0.59
N LEU A 101 -15.36 5.47 -0.72
CA LEU A 101 -14.78 6.44 -1.65
C LEU A 101 -15.64 7.70 -1.76
N ALA A 102 -16.97 7.58 -1.73
CA ALA A 102 -17.86 8.74 -1.70
C ALA A 102 -17.64 9.57 -0.43
N TRP A 103 -17.54 8.94 0.74
CA TRP A 103 -17.18 9.64 1.98
C TRP A 103 -15.79 10.26 1.92
N LEU A 104 -14.81 9.51 1.39
CA LEU A 104 -13.40 9.91 1.28
C LEU A 104 -13.27 11.21 0.49
N TYR A 105 -13.92 11.30 -0.67
CA TYR A 105 -13.84 12.46 -1.57
C TYR A 105 -14.81 13.59 -1.25
N ASN A 106 -15.91 13.35 -0.54
CA ASN A 106 -16.89 14.40 -0.25
C ASN A 106 -16.68 15.06 1.11
N THR A 107 -16.37 14.28 2.15
CA THR A 107 -16.52 14.71 3.55
C THR A 107 -15.35 14.38 4.47
N SER A 108 -14.42 13.53 4.05
CA SER A 108 -13.28 13.15 4.89
C SER A 108 -12.34 14.34 5.17
N PRO A 109 -11.50 14.28 6.21
CA PRO A 109 -10.54 15.33 6.52
C PRO A 109 -9.39 15.48 5.51
N VAL A 110 -9.31 14.59 4.52
CA VAL A 110 -8.25 14.57 3.48
C VAL A 110 -8.80 14.68 2.06
N LYS A 111 -10.10 14.95 1.91
CA LYS A 111 -10.82 14.96 0.63
C LYS A 111 -10.15 15.81 -0.46
N ASP A 112 -9.45 16.88 -0.07
CA ASP A 112 -8.84 17.84 -0.99
C ASP A 112 -7.46 17.40 -1.50
N VAL A 113 -6.87 16.36 -0.91
CA VAL A 113 -5.48 15.90 -1.21
C VAL A 113 -5.38 14.40 -1.51
N VAL A 114 -6.30 13.59 -0.99
CA VAL A 114 -6.17 12.14 -1.03
C VAL A 114 -6.32 11.57 -2.44
N VAL A 115 -5.46 10.61 -2.79
CA VAL A 115 -5.59 9.78 -3.98
C VAL A 115 -5.69 8.30 -3.61
N VAL A 116 -6.33 7.52 -4.47
CA VAL A 116 -6.46 6.07 -4.29
C VAL A 116 -6.01 5.32 -5.54
N ASN A 117 -5.53 4.09 -5.37
CA ASN A 117 -5.28 3.17 -6.48
C ASN A 117 -6.61 2.61 -7.04
N ASP A 118 -6.53 1.60 -7.91
CA ASP A 118 -7.66 0.98 -8.60
C ASP A 118 -8.03 -0.43 -8.12
N ARG A 119 -7.65 -0.80 -6.88
CA ARG A 119 -7.87 -2.14 -6.32
C ARG A 119 -8.93 -2.16 -5.22
N TRP A 120 -10.14 -1.72 -5.56
CA TRP A 120 -11.26 -1.54 -4.63
C TRP A 120 -12.36 -2.60 -4.77
N GLY A 121 -12.11 -3.65 -5.53
CA GLY A 121 -13.04 -4.73 -5.83
C GLY A 121 -12.65 -5.44 -7.12
N SER A 122 -13.01 -6.71 -7.25
CA SER A 122 -12.71 -7.54 -8.42
C SER A 122 -13.16 -6.94 -9.77
N ASP A 123 -14.10 -6.00 -9.73
CA ASP A 123 -14.65 -5.29 -10.87
C ASP A 123 -14.11 -3.85 -11.05
N SER A 124 -13.11 -3.42 -10.26
CA SER A 124 -12.59 -2.03 -10.22
C SER A 124 -11.29 -1.77 -10.99
N ILE A 125 -10.40 -2.77 -11.09
CA ILE A 125 -9.07 -2.63 -11.72
C ILE A 125 -9.18 -2.12 -13.16
N GLY A 126 -8.39 -1.09 -13.47
CA GLY A 126 -8.38 -0.44 -14.78
C GLY A 126 -9.65 0.36 -15.12
N LYS A 127 -10.61 0.48 -14.20
CA LYS A 127 -11.88 1.19 -14.42
C LYS A 127 -12.03 2.39 -13.47
N HIS A 128 -11.76 2.20 -12.18
CA HIS A 128 -12.00 3.22 -11.15
C HIS A 128 -10.81 3.33 -10.21
N GLY A 129 -10.32 4.55 -10.00
CA GLY A 129 -9.17 4.87 -9.15
C GLY A 129 -8.60 6.24 -9.48
N GLY A 130 -7.87 6.85 -8.54
CA GLY A 130 -7.10 8.08 -8.79
C GLY A 130 -5.94 7.83 -9.74
N PHE A 131 -5.32 6.66 -9.64
CA PHE A 131 -4.32 6.13 -10.57
C PHE A 131 -4.48 4.62 -10.70
N PHE A 132 -3.96 4.04 -11.79
CA PHE A 132 -4.09 2.62 -12.09
C PHE A 132 -2.83 1.84 -11.75
N THR A 133 -2.99 0.60 -11.31
CA THR A 133 -1.89 -0.31 -11.01
C THR A 133 -1.88 -1.51 -11.94
N TYR A 134 -3.06 -1.98 -12.38
CA TYR A 134 -3.30 -3.17 -13.21
C TYR A 134 -2.78 -4.50 -12.64
N SER A 135 -1.48 -4.61 -12.40
CA SER A 135 -0.81 -5.78 -11.83
C SER A 135 0.44 -5.37 -11.06
N ASP A 136 1.01 -6.30 -10.32
CA ASP A 136 2.35 -6.11 -9.76
C ASP A 136 3.38 -6.02 -10.89
N HIS A 137 4.43 -5.20 -10.71
CA HIS A 137 5.49 -4.97 -11.71
C HIS A 137 4.94 -4.54 -13.07
N TYR A 138 3.81 -3.83 -13.10
CA TYR A 138 3.15 -3.46 -14.35
C TYR A 138 4.05 -2.56 -15.19
N ASP A 139 4.17 -2.91 -16.47
CA ASP A 139 4.85 -2.09 -17.46
C ASP A 139 4.06 -2.09 -18.77
N PRO A 140 3.45 -0.96 -19.15
CA PRO A 140 2.61 -0.90 -20.34
C PRO A 140 3.41 -0.96 -21.64
N GLY A 141 4.73 -0.69 -21.61
CA GLY A 141 5.58 -0.55 -22.79
C GLY A 141 5.17 0.57 -23.75
N LYS A 142 4.21 1.41 -23.34
CA LYS A 142 3.66 2.53 -24.11
C LYS A 142 3.09 3.58 -23.15
N LEU A 143 3.01 4.81 -23.63
CA LEU A 143 2.34 5.89 -22.91
C LEU A 143 0.86 5.56 -22.68
N LEU A 144 0.38 5.74 -21.44
CA LEU A 144 -1.03 5.60 -21.09
C LEU A 144 -1.70 6.97 -20.93
N ASN A 145 -2.99 7.04 -21.27
CA ASN A 145 -3.80 8.26 -21.12
C ASN A 145 -4.24 8.54 -19.67
N ARG A 146 -4.10 7.55 -18.79
CA ARG A 146 -4.46 7.63 -17.37
C ARG A 146 -3.19 7.50 -16.54
N LYS A 147 -3.14 8.24 -15.43
CA LYS A 147 -2.04 8.11 -14.47
C LYS A 147 -2.01 6.69 -13.92
N TRP A 148 -0.81 6.14 -13.77
CA TRP A 148 -0.60 4.78 -13.29
C TRP A 148 0.66 4.69 -12.44
N GLU A 149 0.82 3.59 -11.71
CA GLU A 149 1.93 3.35 -10.80
C GLU A 149 2.48 1.92 -10.97
N ASN A 150 3.78 1.82 -11.24
CA ASN A 150 4.53 0.57 -11.23
C ASN A 150 4.91 0.25 -9.79
N CYS A 151 4.25 -0.74 -9.19
CA CYS A 151 4.60 -1.24 -7.88
C CYS A 151 5.59 -2.40 -8.05
N MET A 152 6.83 -2.23 -7.58
CA MET A 152 7.87 -3.26 -7.69
C MET A 152 8.65 -3.42 -6.38
N THR A 153 9.38 -4.53 -6.27
CA THR A 153 10.18 -4.86 -5.09
C THR A 153 11.67 -4.66 -5.33
N LEU A 154 12.41 -4.27 -4.28
CA LEU A 154 13.87 -4.24 -4.33
C LEU A 154 14.47 -5.65 -4.27
N ASP A 155 13.84 -6.56 -3.53
CA ASP A 155 14.09 -8.01 -3.60
C ASP A 155 13.25 -8.61 -4.74
N LYS A 156 13.93 -9.18 -5.73
CA LYS A 156 13.34 -9.80 -6.93
C LYS A 156 12.31 -10.89 -6.64
N ALA A 157 12.33 -11.47 -5.43
CA ALA A 157 11.49 -12.61 -5.07
C ALA A 157 10.42 -12.30 -4.01
N SER A 158 10.42 -11.14 -3.35
CA SER A 158 9.53 -10.92 -2.20
C SER A 158 9.23 -9.45 -1.90
N TRP A 159 7.99 -9.19 -1.48
CA TRP A 159 7.57 -7.91 -0.87
C TRP A 159 8.04 -7.80 0.59
N GLY A 160 7.91 -8.89 1.36
CA GLY A 160 8.35 -8.96 2.76
C GLY A 160 9.82 -9.38 2.89
N HIS A 161 10.40 -9.16 4.08
CA HIS A 161 11.76 -9.61 4.37
C HIS A 161 11.86 -11.15 4.39
N ARG A 162 12.90 -11.69 3.73
CA ARG A 162 13.26 -13.11 3.82
C ARG A 162 14.72 -13.29 4.24
N ARG A 163 14.95 -14.16 5.23
CA ARG A 163 16.30 -14.46 5.76
C ARG A 163 17.19 -15.20 4.76
N THR A 164 16.60 -15.81 3.75
CA THR A 164 17.28 -16.57 2.69
C THR A 164 17.70 -15.71 1.49
N MET A 165 17.51 -14.39 1.57
CA MET A 165 17.88 -13.45 0.51
C MET A 165 19.37 -13.49 0.22
N LYS A 166 19.71 -13.67 -1.07
CA LYS A 166 21.07 -13.52 -1.59
C LYS A 166 21.22 -12.15 -2.23
N SER A 167 22.46 -11.67 -2.30
CA SER A 167 22.75 -10.38 -2.96
C SER A 167 22.34 -10.36 -4.44
N THR A 168 22.40 -11.49 -5.13
CA THR A 168 21.94 -11.66 -6.52
C THR A 168 20.44 -11.49 -6.70
N ASP A 169 19.69 -11.63 -5.62
CA ASP A 169 18.24 -11.50 -5.63
C ASP A 169 17.80 -10.04 -5.41
N VAL A 170 18.75 -9.12 -5.22
CA VAL A 170 18.46 -7.70 -5.04
C VAL A 170 18.72 -6.98 -6.36
N HIS A 171 17.78 -6.12 -6.78
CA HIS A 171 17.98 -5.31 -7.97
C HIS A 171 19.25 -4.45 -7.85
N THR A 172 20.00 -4.36 -8.94
CA THR A 172 21.11 -3.41 -9.07
C THR A 172 20.58 -2.01 -9.27
N VAL A 173 21.37 -0.98 -8.93
CA VAL A 173 20.95 0.41 -9.16
C VAL A 173 20.74 0.71 -10.65
N HIS A 174 21.53 0.08 -11.53
CA HIS A 174 21.33 0.20 -12.97
C HIS A 174 19.96 -0.31 -13.40
N GLU A 175 19.56 -1.51 -12.95
CA GLU A 175 18.21 -2.04 -13.21
C GLU A 175 17.12 -1.10 -12.67
N LEU A 176 17.29 -0.54 -11.47
CA LEU A 176 16.32 0.39 -10.89
C LEU A 176 16.19 1.71 -11.68
N ILE A 177 17.31 2.27 -12.15
CA ILE A 177 17.31 3.49 -12.97
C ILE A 177 16.63 3.21 -14.32
N GLU A 178 16.91 2.07 -14.94
CA GLU A 178 16.26 1.66 -16.18
C GLU A 178 14.74 1.54 -16.00
N GLN A 179 14.29 0.85 -14.94
CA GLN A 179 12.88 0.72 -14.62
C GLN A 179 12.21 2.07 -14.32
N LEU A 180 12.90 2.96 -13.60
CA LEU A 180 12.40 4.31 -13.33
C LEU A 180 12.24 5.12 -14.63
N ALA A 181 13.27 5.14 -15.48
CA ALA A 181 13.23 5.85 -16.75
C ALA A 181 12.12 5.31 -17.67
N ARG A 182 11.97 3.99 -17.76
CA ARG A 182 10.91 3.34 -18.52
C ARG A 182 9.53 3.71 -17.98
N THR A 183 9.33 3.62 -16.67
CA THR A 183 8.08 3.97 -16.00
C THR A 183 7.68 5.43 -16.27
N ILE A 184 8.61 6.37 -16.09
CA ILE A 184 8.37 7.81 -16.30
C ILE A 184 8.11 8.11 -17.78
N SER A 185 8.86 7.50 -18.71
CA SER A 185 8.62 7.69 -20.16
C SER A 185 7.24 7.20 -20.62
N CYS A 186 6.64 6.28 -19.87
CA CYS A 186 5.28 5.79 -20.09
C CYS A 186 4.22 6.52 -19.23
N GLY A 187 4.60 7.62 -18.54
CA GLY A 187 3.71 8.48 -17.76
C GLY A 187 3.41 8.00 -16.33
N GLY A 188 4.08 6.94 -15.86
CA GLY A 188 3.83 6.31 -14.56
C GLY A 188 4.58 6.93 -13.39
N ASN A 189 4.24 6.50 -12.18
CA ASN A 189 5.07 6.62 -10.98
C ASN A 189 5.73 5.26 -10.67
N LEU A 190 6.90 5.27 -10.03
CA LEU A 190 7.53 4.05 -9.53
C LEU A 190 7.37 3.99 -8.01
N LEU A 191 6.72 2.94 -7.51
CA LEU A 191 6.65 2.60 -6.09
C LEU A 191 7.60 1.43 -5.81
N LEU A 192 8.77 1.74 -5.24
CA LEU A 192 9.79 0.75 -4.91
C LEU A 192 9.64 0.28 -3.45
N ASN A 193 9.23 -0.97 -3.27
CA ASN A 193 9.05 -1.59 -1.96
C ASN A 193 10.38 -2.00 -1.31
N VAL A 194 10.44 -1.80 0.01
CA VAL A 194 11.51 -2.25 0.90
C VAL A 194 10.92 -3.06 2.04
N GLY A 195 11.52 -4.22 2.36
CA GLY A 195 11.08 -5.08 3.45
C GLY A 195 12.03 -5.00 4.67
N PRO A 196 11.67 -4.26 5.74
CA PRO A 196 12.44 -4.26 6.99
C PRO A 196 12.44 -5.63 7.65
N ASP A 197 13.49 -5.91 8.43
CA ASP A 197 13.58 -7.12 9.24
C ASP A 197 12.67 -7.07 10.48
N MET A 198 12.63 -8.18 11.23
CA MET A 198 11.82 -8.31 12.45
C MET A 198 12.24 -7.36 13.59
N HIS A 199 13.39 -6.70 13.48
CA HIS A 199 13.88 -5.71 14.43
C HIS A 199 13.62 -4.27 13.96
N GLY A 200 12.90 -4.09 12.84
CA GLY A 200 12.60 -2.79 12.26
C GLY A 200 13.77 -2.15 11.53
N LYS A 201 14.80 -2.94 11.16
CA LYS A 201 15.96 -2.44 10.41
C LYS A 201 15.79 -2.73 8.92
N ILE A 202 16.19 -1.77 8.09
CA ILE A 202 16.33 -2.02 6.65
C ILE A 202 17.60 -2.87 6.45
N PRO A 203 17.55 -3.98 5.68
CA PRO A 203 18.74 -4.76 5.38
C PRO A 203 19.86 -3.88 4.78
N PRO A 204 21.14 -4.02 5.20
CA PRO A 204 22.21 -3.13 4.75
C PRO A 204 22.38 -3.04 3.22
N ILE A 205 22.14 -4.13 2.51
CA ILE A 205 22.18 -4.13 1.03
C ILE A 205 21.06 -3.28 0.42
N PHE A 206 19.88 -3.20 1.04
CA PHE A 206 18.83 -2.30 0.59
C PHE A 206 19.20 -0.85 0.85
N GLU A 207 19.76 -0.53 2.02
CA GLU A 207 20.25 0.82 2.32
C GLU A 207 21.30 1.28 1.31
N ASP A 208 22.25 0.41 0.97
CA ASP A 208 23.28 0.68 -0.02
C ASP A 208 22.68 1.02 -1.39
N ARG A 209 21.75 0.18 -1.89
CA ARG A 209 21.04 0.42 -3.16
C ARG A 209 20.24 1.72 -3.17
N LEU A 210 19.51 2.01 -2.10
CA LEU A 210 18.68 3.21 -2.00
C LEU A 210 19.54 4.48 -1.95
N ARG A 211 20.64 4.46 -1.19
CA ARG A 211 21.57 5.60 -1.12
C ARG A 211 22.28 5.83 -2.45
N GLU A 212 22.69 4.76 -3.12
CA GLU A 212 23.31 4.87 -4.43
C GLU A 212 22.32 5.35 -5.49
N LEU A 213 21.08 4.84 -5.51
CA LEU A 213 20.01 5.36 -6.37
C LEU A 213 19.78 6.86 -6.13
N GLY A 214 19.65 7.28 -4.86
CA GLY A 214 19.47 8.69 -4.50
C GLY A 214 20.60 9.59 -4.96
N ARG A 215 21.87 9.14 -4.87
CA ARG A 215 23.02 9.89 -5.41
C ARG A 215 22.97 10.05 -6.92
N ASN A 216 22.53 9.02 -7.65
CA ASN A 216 22.38 9.10 -9.10
C ASN A 216 21.26 10.06 -9.50
N LEU A 217 20.12 10.03 -8.80
CA LEU A 217 19.00 10.94 -9.08
C LEU A 217 19.31 12.41 -8.79
N ALA A 218 20.12 12.68 -7.77
CA ALA A 218 20.54 14.05 -7.43
C ALA A 218 21.59 14.63 -8.39
N ALA A 219 22.19 13.82 -9.25
CA ALA A 219 23.18 14.26 -10.23
C ALA A 219 22.56 14.78 -11.54
N PHE A 220 21.24 14.62 -11.72
CA PHE A 220 20.45 15.15 -12.82
C PHE A 220 19.71 16.42 -12.41
#